data_AF-A0A820L187-F1
#
_entry.id   AF-A0A820L187-F1
#
_cell.length_a   1.000
_cell.length_b   1.000
_cell.length_c   1.000
_cell.angle_alpha   90.00
_cell.angle_beta   90.00
_cell.angle_gamma   90.00
#
_symmetry.space_group_name_H-M   'P 1'
#
loop_
_entity.id
_entity.type
_entity.pdbx_description
1 polymer ?
#
loop_
_entity_poly.entity_id
_entity_poly.type
_entity_poly.pdbx_seq_one_letter_code
_entity_poly.pdbx_strand_id
1 'polypeptide(L)' 'GRPILYGLACGEQDGVRRVLDILKRELVYDMSCCGSTSIDQINKDILYKH' A
#
# COMPACT_ATOMS: atom_id res chain seq x y z
N GLY A 1 -10.47 -3.61 -2.32
CA GLY A 1 -11.47 -4.27 -3.18
C GLY A 1 -11.34 -3.83 -4.63
N ARG A 2 -11.95 -2.69 -4.98
CA ARG A 2 -12.02 -2.17 -6.37
C ARG A 2 -10.70 -2.13 -7.16
N PRO A 3 -9.53 -1.79 -6.59
CA PRO A 3 -8.27 -1.84 -7.33
C PRO A 3 -7.95 -3.22 -7.93
N ILE A 4 -8.40 -4.32 -7.29
CA ILE A 4 -8.26 -5.67 -7.82
C ILE A 4 -9.10 -5.86 -9.08
N LEU A 5 -10.34 -5.32 -9.12
CA LEU A 5 -11.18 -5.36 -10.31
C LEU A 5 -10.58 -4.57 -11.47
N TYR A 6 -9.93 -3.44 -11.17
CA TYR A 6 -9.22 -2.65 -12.20
C TYR A 6 -8.01 -3.41 -12.73
N GLY A 7 -7.23 -4.03 -11.86
CA GLY A 7 -6.13 -4.91 -12.26
C GLY A 7 -6.61 -6.05 -13.15
N LEU A 8 -7.71 -6.72 -12.75
CA LEU A 8 -8.31 -7.81 -13.54
C LEU A 8 -8.80 -7.32 -14.91
N ALA A 9 -9.47 -6.16 -14.96
CA ALA A 9 -9.95 -5.58 -16.21
C ALA A 9 -8.82 -5.14 -17.16
N CYS A 10 -7.68 -4.68 -16.62
CA CYS A 10 -6.57 -4.17 -17.43
C CYS A 10 -5.54 -5.22 -17.83
N GLY A 11 -5.45 -6.35 -17.13
CA GLY A 11 -4.40 -7.34 -17.37
C GLY A 11 -4.60 -8.67 -16.66
N GLU A 12 -5.85 -9.03 -16.38
CA GLU A 12 -6.22 -10.27 -15.71
C GLU A 12 -5.40 -10.51 -14.42
N GLN A 13 -4.80 -11.68 -14.27
CA GLN A 13 -4.00 -12.03 -13.11
C GLN A 13 -2.75 -11.15 -12.95
N ASP A 14 -2.06 -10.82 -14.05
CA ASP A 14 -0.85 -10.00 -14.00
C ASP A 14 -1.16 -8.56 -13.63
N GLY A 15 -2.31 -8.04 -14.08
CA GLY A 15 -2.80 -6.72 -13.68
C GLY A 15 -3.15 -6.67 -12.20
N VAL A 16 -3.79 -7.70 -11.65
CA VAL A 16 -4.02 -7.83 -10.20
C VAL A 16 -2.70 -7.87 -9.44
N ARG A 17 -1.73 -8.68 -9.90
CA ARG A 17 -0.40 -8.77 -9.28
C ARG A 17 0.29 -7.41 -9.25
N ARG A 18 0.26 -6.67 -10.36
CA ARG A 18 0.87 -5.34 -10.46
C ARG A 18 0.23 -4.35 -9.49
N VAL A 19 -1.09 -4.37 -9.33
CA VAL A 19 -1.78 -3.52 -8.35
C VAL A 19 -1.31 -3.83 -6.93
N LEU A 20 -1.19 -5.11 -6.57
CA LEU A 20 -0.69 -5.51 -5.24
C LEU A 20 0.78 -5.09 -5.03
N ASP A 21 1.63 -5.24 -6.05
CA ASP A 21 3.03 -4.83 -5.97
C ASP A 21 3.17 -3.31 -5.81
N ILE A 22 2.34 -2.52 -6.49
CA ILE A 22 2.30 -1.05 -6.31
C ILE A 22 1.92 -0.71 -4.86
N LEU A 23 0.80 -1.24 -4.37
CA LEU A 23 0.35 -0.97 -3.00
C LEU A 23 1.40 -1.36 -1.95
N LYS A 24 2.07 -2.49 -2.16
CA LYS A 24 3.15 -2.94 -1.28
C LYS A 24 4.35 -1.97 -1.31
N ARG A 25 4.76 -1.51 -2.48
CA ARG A 25 5.90 -0.59 -2.63
C ARG A 25 5.61 0.76 -2.00
N GLU A 26 4.43 1.32 -2.26
CA GLU A 26 4.01 2.60 -1.66
C GLU A 26 3.93 2.49 -0.15
N LEU A 27 3.35 1.40 0.39
CA LEU A 27 3.31 1.19 1.85
C LEU A 27 4.73 1.20 2.46
N VAL A 28 5.69 0.50 1.85
CA VAL A 28 7.08 0.47 2.34
C VAL A 28 7.75 1.84 2.23
N TYR A 29 7.49 2.56 1.14
CA TYR A 29 8.01 3.91 0.93
C TYR A 29 7.47 4.89 1.99
N ASP A 30 6.15 4.91 2.20
CA ASP A 30 5.50 5.77 3.17
C ASP A 30 5.92 5.43 4.61
N MET A 31 6.02 4.14 4.95
CA MET A 31 6.56 3.71 6.24
C MET A 31 7.98 4.24 6.46
N SER A 32 8.83 4.21 5.44
CA SER A 32 10.19 4.76 5.51
C SER A 32 10.17 6.27 5.73
N CYS A 33 9.27 7.00 5.07
CA CYS A 33 9.08 8.44 5.29
C CYS A 33 8.57 8.76 6.71
N CYS A 34 7.75 7.87 7.29
CA CYS A 34 7.27 7.98 8.67
C CYS A 34 8.25 7.41 9.72
N GLY A 35 9.46 7.00 9.33
CA GLY A 35 10.45 6.42 10.24
C GLY A 35 10.05 5.06 10.84
N SER A 36 9.10 4.35 10.22
CA SER A 36 8.61 3.04 10.63
C SER A 36 9.27 1.94 9.80
N THR A 37 9.88 0.94 10.45
CA THR A 37 10.56 -0.19 9.78
C THR A 37 9.78 -1.50 9.86
N SER A 38 8.73 -1.55 10.69
CA SER A 38 7.79 -2.67 10.75
C SER A 38 6.35 -2.18 10.89
N ILE A 39 5.40 -3.03 10.51
CA ILE A 39 3.97 -2.70 10.59
C ILE A 39 3.55 -2.48 12.05
N ASP A 40 4.13 -3.20 13.00
CA ASP A 40 3.81 -3.09 14.43
C ASP A 40 4.17 -1.72 15.05
N GLN A 41 4.99 -0.91 14.36
CA GLN A 41 5.33 0.44 14.79
C GLN A 41 4.27 1.48 14.38
N ILE A 42 3.39 1.15 13.43
CA ILE A 42 2.36 2.05 12.91
C ILE A 42 1.26 2.21 13.97
N ASN A 43 1.11 3.42 14.49
CA ASN A 43 0.11 3.76 15.51
C ASN A 43 -0.48 5.16 15.27
N LYS A 44 -1.43 5.60 16.10
CA LYS A 44 -2.16 6.87 15.91
C LYS A 44 -1.29 8.13 16.01
N ASP A 45 -0.05 8.03 16.48
CA ASP A 45 0.84 9.18 16.63
C ASP A 45 1.47 9.64 15.31
N ILE A 46 1.39 8.83 14.24
CA ILE A 46 1.78 9.26 12.88
C ILE A 46 0.75 10.21 12.26
N LEU A 47 -0.44 10.33 12.85
CA LEU A 47 -1.50 11.18 12.35
C LEU A 47 -1.40 12.56 12.99
N TYR A 48 -1.54 13.60 12.17
CA TYR A 48 -1.71 14.95 12.67
C TYR A 48 -3.02 15.07 13.45
N LYS A 49 -2.94 15.56 14.69
CA LYS A 49 -4.11 15.81 15.55
C LYS A 49 -4.39 17.32 15.55
N HIS A 50 -5.60 17.69 15.12
CA HIS A 50 -6.16 19.04 15.27
C HIS A 50 -6.91 19.12 16.61
#